data_AF-A0A1I6HAP5-F1
#
_entry.id   AF-A0A1I6HAP5-F1
#
_cell.length_a   1.000
_cell.length_b   1.000
_cell.length_c   1.000
_cell.angle_alpha   90.00
_cell.angle_beta   90.00
_cell.angle_gamma   90.00
#
_symmetry.space_group_name_H-M   'P 1'
#
loop_
_entity.id
_entity.type
_entity.pdbx_description
1 polymer ?
#
loop_
_entity_poly.entity_id
_entity_poly.type
_entity_poly.pdbx_seq_one_letter_code
_entity_poly.pdbx_strand_id
1 'polypeptide(L)'
;MFIVYSPEGRQSLATRFERPVSLKKVVQPSEVQLNKTFLEQAADNRQQGETQKPSPQIAAYQETKAVEHDHHLVVKAFEIMSQPVVSLGDDASLEQAWSLMQQQKVRHLPLLHDQRLVGIISDRDLWQHHNLGELWSTEPGSVMWHAHRQVITTHPDADIRHIAWVMGEYKVGALPVMNDDDALLGVITRTDLIVRLANQPALELYA
;
A
#
# COMPACT_ATOMS: atom_id res chain seq x y z
N MET A 1 5.12 -6.68 -0.49
CA MET A 1 5.97 -7.33 -1.50
C MET A 1 5.17 -7.34 -2.78
N PHE A 2 5.72 -6.84 -3.90
CA PHE A 2 5.01 -6.85 -5.18
C PHE A 2 5.54 -8.01 -6.01
N ILE A 3 4.61 -8.75 -6.60
CA ILE A 3 4.90 -9.86 -7.47
C ILE A 3 4.38 -9.47 -8.84
N VAL A 4 5.24 -9.58 -9.85
CA VAL A 4 4.83 -9.50 -11.25
C VAL A 4 4.37 -10.89 -11.63
N TYR A 5 3.10 -11.00 -11.98
CA TYR A 5 2.55 -12.19 -12.61
C TYR A 5 2.67 -12.04 -14.11
N SER A 6 3.29 -13.01 -14.76
CA SER A 6 3.23 -13.18 -16.21
C SER A 6 2.68 -14.57 -16.52
N PRO A 7 2.23 -14.82 -17.76
CA PRO A 7 1.84 -16.16 -18.20
C PRO A 7 2.93 -17.22 -18.01
N GLU A 8 4.21 -16.82 -17.95
CA GLU A 8 5.35 -17.73 -17.74
C GLU A 8 5.72 -17.96 -16.26
N GLY A 9 5.11 -17.25 -15.31
CA GLY A 9 5.32 -17.46 -13.87
C GLY A 9 5.40 -16.19 -13.02
N ARG A 10 5.82 -16.36 -11.76
CA ARG A 10 5.97 -15.26 -10.79
C ARG A 10 7.40 -14.71 -10.81
N GLN A 11 7.55 -13.41 -11.03
CA GLN A 11 8.81 -12.70 -10.77
C GLN A 11 8.62 -11.74 -9.60
N SER A 12 9.45 -11.86 -8.56
CA SER A 12 9.43 -10.89 -7.47
C SER A 12 10.07 -9.58 -7.93
N LEU A 13 9.30 -8.49 -7.90
CA LEU A 13 9.86 -7.15 -8.02
C LEU A 13 10.48 -6.81 -6.65
N ALA A 14 11.78 -7.07 -6.51
CA ALA A 14 12.54 -6.63 -5.35
C ALA A 14 12.77 -5.12 -5.44
N THR A 15 11.74 -4.32 -5.21
CA THR A 15 11.93 -2.89 -4.96
C THR A 15 12.62 -2.74 -3.62
N ARG A 16 13.93 -2.49 -3.65
CA ARG A 16 14.69 -2.04 -2.48
C ARG A 16 14.01 -0.78 -1.97
N PHE A 17 13.32 -0.91 -0.83
CA PHE A 17 13.01 0.23 0.01
C PHE A 17 14.34 0.74 0.56
N GLU A 18 14.93 1.73 -0.08
CA GLU A 18 15.62 2.73 0.70
C GLU A 18 14.55 3.39 1.56
N ARG A 19 14.37 2.87 2.78
CA ARG A 19 13.61 3.54 3.82
C ARG A 19 14.08 5.01 3.80
N PRO A 20 13.19 6.01 3.69
CA PRO A 20 13.62 7.36 3.95
C PRO A 20 14.11 7.37 5.41
N VAL A 21 15.42 7.56 5.55
CA VAL A 21 16.21 7.57 6.78
C VAL A 21 16.37 6.20 7.47
N SER A 22 17.52 5.57 7.26
CA SER A 22 18.06 4.61 8.23
C SER A 22 18.39 5.37 9.51
N LEU A 23 17.47 5.35 10.48
CA LEU A 23 17.77 5.81 11.83
C LEU A 23 18.95 4.97 12.35
N LYS A 24 20.08 5.64 12.62
CA LYS A 24 21.19 5.02 13.35
C LYS A 24 20.59 4.45 14.63
N LYS A 25 20.75 3.14 14.85
CA LYS A 25 20.43 2.51 16.14
C LYS A 25 21.08 3.38 17.21
N VAL A 26 20.26 4.01 18.05
CA VAL A 26 20.75 4.70 19.23
C VAL A 26 21.48 3.63 20.05
N VAL A 27 22.79 3.81 20.21
CA VAL A 27 23.60 3.00 21.12
C VAL A 27 22.89 3.10 22.46
N GLN A 28 22.50 1.95 23.03
CA GLN A 28 21.87 1.94 24.35
C GLN A 28 22.73 2.81 25.27
N PRO A 29 22.16 3.83 25.93
CA PRO A 29 22.94 4.66 26.83
C PRO A 29 23.57 3.71 27.85
N SER A 30 24.91 3.78 27.96
CA SER A 30 25.67 3.02 28.95
C SER A 30 24.98 3.16 30.29
N GLU A 31 24.72 2.04 30.98
CA GLU A 31 24.14 2.04 32.31
C GLU A 31 24.84 3.10 33.14
N VAL A 32 24.09 4.16 33.49
CA VAL A 32 24.61 5.20 34.36
C VAL A 32 24.83 4.51 35.70
N GLN A 33 26.09 4.22 36.01
CA GLN A 33 26.48 3.78 37.35
C GLN A 33 26.17 4.93 38.30
N LEU A 34 25.01 4.84 38.95
CA LEU A 34 24.63 5.71 40.05
C LEU A 34 25.66 5.50 41.15
N ASN A 35 26.63 6.40 41.23
CA ASN A 35 27.56 6.46 42.35
C ASN A 35 26.74 6.58 43.63
N LYS A 36 26.85 5.60 44.53
CA LYS A 36 26.09 5.51 45.79
C LYS A 36 26.17 6.78 46.64
N THR A 37 27.23 7.56 46.47
CA THR A 37 27.44 8.89 47.09
C THR A 37 26.29 9.87 46.80
N PHE A 38 25.66 9.81 45.62
CA PHE A 38 24.54 10.71 45.28
C PHE A 38 23.24 10.33 46.01
N LEU A 39 23.01 9.05 46.29
CA LEU A 39 21.80 8.60 46.99
C LEU A 39 21.86 8.91 48.49
N GLU A 40 23.06 8.89 49.08
CA GLU A 40 23.27 9.26 50.47
C GLU A 40 23.14 10.78 50.68
N GLN A 41 23.70 11.61 49.78
CA GLN A 41 23.54 13.07 49.83
C GLN A 41 22.08 13.54 49.58
N ALA A 42 21.30 12.79 48.79
CA ALA A 42 19.89 13.08 48.57
C ALA A 42 18.97 12.67 49.75
N ALA A 43 19.45 11.81 50.66
CA ALA A 43 18.71 11.45 51.87
C ALA A 43 18.83 12.54 52.94
N ASP A 44 20.01 13.15 53.09
CA ASP A 44 20.24 14.23 54.07
C ASP A 44 19.53 15.53 53.69
N ASN A 45 19.38 15.81 52.40
CA ASN A 45 18.70 17.02 51.92
C ASN A 45 17.16 16.98 52.02
N ARG A 46 16.57 15.87 52.51
CA ARG A 46 15.11 15.74 52.65
C ARG A 46 14.54 16.45 53.88
N GLN A 47 15.38 16.98 54.77
CA GLN A 47 14.95 17.75 55.94
C GLN A 47 14.92 19.27 55.72
N GLN A 48 15.34 19.78 54.56
CA GLN A 48 15.22 21.19 54.23
C GLN A 48 14.29 21.33 53.01
N GLY A 49 13.10 21.88 53.27
CA GLY A 49 12.09 22.11 52.25
C GLY A 49 12.55 23.16 51.25
N GLU A 50 13.09 22.71 50.13
CA GLU A 50 13.21 23.53 48.93
C GLU A 50 12.55 22.80 47.76
N THR A 51 11.47 23.39 47.26
CA THR A 51 10.76 22.98 46.06
C THR A 51 11.70 23.18 44.86
N GLN A 52 12.58 22.22 44.62
CA GLN A 52 13.47 22.23 43.45
C GLN A 52 12.62 22.18 42.19
N LYS A 53 12.66 23.25 41.38
CA LYS A 53 12.07 23.27 40.04
C LYS A 53 12.60 22.05 39.26
N PRO A 54 11.75 21.35 38.50
CA PRO A 54 12.18 20.19 37.74
C PRO A 54 13.38 20.57 36.88
N SER A 55 14.42 19.73 36.93
CA SER A 55 15.64 19.98 36.18
C SER A 55 15.30 20.17 34.69
N PRO A 56 16.05 21.03 33.96
CA PRO A 56 15.77 21.32 32.55
C PRO A 56 15.67 20.05 31.69
N GLN A 57 16.36 19.00 32.12
CA GLN A 57 16.39 17.67 31.50
C GLN A 57 15.08 16.90 31.70
N ILE A 58 14.46 17.00 32.88
CA ILE A 58 13.15 16.37 33.15
C ILE A 58 12.05 17.12 32.40
N ALA A 59 12.11 18.45 32.33
CA ALA A 59 11.18 19.25 31.54
C ALA A 59 11.31 18.94 30.03
N ALA A 60 12.54 18.88 29.50
CA ALA A 60 12.79 18.50 28.11
C ALA A 60 12.37 17.05 27.81
N TYR A 61 12.57 16.12 28.76
CA TYR A 61 12.08 14.74 28.63
C TYR A 61 10.55 14.67 28.69
N GLN A 62 9.90 15.45 29.55
CA GLN A 62 8.44 15.51 29.63
C GLN A 62 7.83 16.17 28.39
N GLU A 63 8.47 17.20 27.84
CA GLU A 63 8.09 17.82 26.55
C GLU A 63 8.27 16.83 25.39
N THR A 64 9.39 16.11 25.32
CA THR A 64 9.60 15.10 24.26
C THR A 64 8.75 13.86 24.42
N LYS A 65 8.39 13.47 25.65
CA LYS A 65 7.48 12.35 25.93
C LYS A 65 6.01 12.72 25.75
N ALA A 66 5.67 14.01 25.89
CA ALA A 66 4.35 14.54 25.54
C ALA A 66 4.14 14.62 24.02
N VAL A 67 5.22 14.63 23.24
CA VAL A 67 5.18 14.31 21.80
C VAL A 67 5.20 12.79 21.64
N GLU A 68 4.16 12.11 22.15
CA GLU A 68 3.82 10.78 21.65
C GLU A 68 3.55 10.94 20.16
N HIS A 69 4.47 10.45 19.33
CA HIS A 69 4.24 10.40 17.90
C HIS A 69 3.03 9.50 17.70
N ASP A 70 1.89 10.11 17.40
CA ASP A 70 0.65 9.44 17.06
C ASP A 70 0.98 8.35 16.03
N HIS A 71 0.86 7.09 16.46
CA HIS A 71 1.21 5.95 15.64
C HIS A 71 0.22 5.90 14.48
N HIS A 72 0.60 6.54 13.36
CA HIS A 72 -0.21 6.62 12.17
C HIS A 72 -0.68 5.21 11.77
N LEU A 73 -2.00 5.02 11.76
CA LEU A 73 -2.64 3.80 11.28
C LEU A 73 -2.10 3.46 9.90
N VAL A 74 -1.30 2.40 9.80
CA VAL A 74 -0.86 1.87 8.51
C VAL A 74 -2.07 1.20 7.87
N VAL A 75 -2.70 1.90 6.93
CA VAL A 75 -3.80 1.35 6.15
C VAL A 75 -3.25 0.27 5.22
N LYS A 76 -3.82 -0.93 5.32
CA LYS A 76 -3.44 -2.08 4.50
C LYS A 76 -4.30 -2.19 3.25
N ALA A 77 -3.79 -2.91 2.26
CA ALA A 77 -4.44 -3.17 0.99
C ALA A 77 -5.84 -3.77 1.17
N PHE A 78 -5.98 -4.76 2.08
CA PHE A 78 -7.26 -5.44 2.31
C PHE A 78 -8.37 -4.52 2.83
N GLU A 79 -8.01 -3.41 3.49
CA GLU A 79 -8.97 -2.46 4.05
C GLU A 79 -9.60 -1.54 2.99
N ILE A 80 -8.96 -1.42 1.83
CA ILE A 80 -9.35 -0.50 0.75
C ILE A 80 -9.67 -1.17 -0.58
N MET A 81 -9.35 -2.46 -0.73
CA MET A 81 -9.59 -3.19 -1.96
C MET A 81 -11.08 -3.41 -2.20
N SER A 82 -11.48 -3.33 -3.47
CA SER A 82 -12.83 -3.67 -3.88
C SER A 82 -13.02 -5.20 -3.92
N GLN A 83 -14.11 -5.67 -3.32
CA GLN A 83 -14.55 -7.07 -3.30
C GLN A 83 -16.08 -7.17 -3.43
N PRO A 84 -16.65 -8.18 -4.09
CA PRO A 84 -15.97 -9.25 -4.84
C PRO A 84 -15.32 -8.74 -6.14
N VAL A 85 -14.28 -9.43 -6.62
CA VAL A 85 -13.57 -9.03 -7.84
C VAL A 85 -14.40 -9.34 -9.08
N VAL A 86 -14.60 -8.33 -9.93
CA VAL A 86 -15.15 -8.52 -11.27
C VAL A 86 -14.00 -8.92 -12.19
N SER A 87 -13.92 -10.21 -12.52
CA SER A 87 -12.93 -10.78 -13.45
C SER A 87 -13.59 -11.28 -14.73
N LEU A 88 -12.78 -11.55 -15.74
CA LEU A 88 -13.20 -12.11 -17.02
C LEU A 88 -12.32 -13.31 -17.41
N GLY A 89 -12.88 -14.27 -18.15
CA GLY A 89 -12.09 -15.36 -18.74
C GLY A 89 -11.13 -14.85 -19.82
N ASP A 90 -10.00 -15.52 -19.99
CA ASP A 90 -9.02 -15.19 -21.04
C ASP A 90 -9.47 -15.58 -22.46
N ASP A 91 -10.49 -16.42 -22.56
CA ASP A 91 -11.19 -16.83 -23.79
C ASP A 91 -12.30 -15.85 -24.22
N ALA A 92 -12.54 -14.77 -23.48
CA ALA A 92 -13.59 -13.81 -23.76
C ALA A 92 -13.29 -12.88 -24.94
N SER A 93 -14.33 -12.22 -25.45
CA SER A 93 -14.23 -11.21 -26.50
C SER A 93 -14.13 -9.78 -25.95
N LEU A 94 -13.65 -8.83 -26.76
CA LEU A 94 -13.61 -7.41 -26.39
C LEU A 94 -15.00 -6.84 -26.11
N GLU A 95 -16.01 -7.29 -26.86
CA GLU A 95 -17.41 -6.90 -26.62
C GLU A 95 -17.88 -7.33 -25.22
N GLN A 96 -17.53 -8.54 -24.80
CA GLN A 96 -17.85 -9.05 -23.47
C GLN A 96 -17.13 -8.25 -22.39
N ALA A 97 -15.84 -7.94 -22.59
CA ALA A 97 -15.07 -7.10 -21.67
C ALA A 97 -15.69 -5.71 -21.52
N TRP A 98 -15.99 -5.04 -22.64
CA TRP A 98 -16.63 -3.73 -22.65
C TRP A 98 -18.00 -3.75 -21.97
N SER A 99 -18.84 -4.72 -22.32
CA SER A 99 -20.18 -4.87 -21.74
C SER A 99 -20.11 -5.08 -20.23
N LEU A 100 -19.19 -5.92 -19.76
CA LEU A 100 -19.00 -6.19 -18.34
C LEU A 100 -18.51 -4.94 -17.58
N MET A 101 -17.56 -4.19 -18.15
CA MET A 101 -17.09 -2.91 -17.58
C MET A 101 -18.24 -1.91 -17.40
N GLN A 102 -19.10 -1.76 -18.41
CA GLN A 102 -20.23 -0.84 -18.38
C GLN A 102 -21.31 -1.27 -17.36
N GLN A 103 -21.62 -2.56 -17.31
CA GLN A 103 -22.62 -3.11 -16.39
C GLN A 103 -22.18 -3.00 -14.94
N GLN A 104 -20.93 -3.36 -14.64
CA GLN A 104 -20.38 -3.37 -13.28
C GLN A 104 -19.77 -2.03 -12.87
N LYS A 105 -19.71 -1.05 -13.79
CA LYS A 105 -19.11 0.28 -13.59
C LYS A 105 -17.66 0.21 -13.12
N VAL A 106 -16.92 -0.77 -13.65
CA VAL A 106 -15.49 -0.95 -13.42
C VAL A 106 -14.70 -0.61 -14.67
N ARG A 107 -13.47 -0.13 -14.50
CA ARG A 107 -12.60 0.24 -15.63
C ARG A 107 -11.47 -0.74 -15.91
N HIS A 108 -11.26 -1.70 -15.02
CA HIS A 108 -10.19 -2.68 -15.14
C HIS A 108 -10.78 -4.05 -14.83
N LEU A 109 -10.44 -5.04 -15.64
CA LEU A 109 -10.85 -6.43 -15.49
C LEU A 109 -9.59 -7.29 -15.41
N PRO A 110 -9.32 -7.94 -14.27
CA PRO A 110 -8.39 -9.05 -14.22
C PRO A 110 -8.88 -10.19 -15.10
N LEU A 111 -7.97 -10.73 -15.92
CA LEU A 111 -8.23 -11.88 -16.79
C LEU A 111 -7.72 -13.15 -16.11
N LEU A 112 -8.58 -14.17 -16.05
CA LEU A 112 -8.30 -15.43 -15.39
C LEU A 112 -8.33 -16.60 -16.39
N HIS A 113 -7.36 -17.50 -16.27
CA HIS A 113 -7.36 -18.83 -16.88
C HIS A 113 -7.29 -19.87 -15.77
N ASP A 114 -8.26 -20.77 -15.66
CA ASP A 114 -8.33 -21.77 -14.58
C ASP A 114 -8.12 -21.16 -13.18
N GLN A 115 -8.76 -20.03 -12.89
CA GLN A 115 -8.62 -19.22 -11.66
C GLN A 115 -7.26 -18.55 -11.44
N ARG A 116 -6.30 -18.70 -12.36
CA ARG A 116 -5.00 -18.05 -12.29
C ARG A 116 -5.03 -16.73 -13.05
N LEU A 117 -4.42 -15.70 -12.47
CA LEU A 117 -4.28 -14.40 -13.12
C LEU A 117 -3.31 -14.49 -14.30
N VAL A 118 -3.81 -14.21 -15.51
CA VAL A 118 -3.01 -14.24 -16.75
C VAL A 118 -2.86 -12.87 -17.41
N GLY A 119 -3.67 -11.90 -17.00
CA GLY A 119 -3.59 -10.54 -17.54
C GLY A 119 -4.52 -9.57 -16.84
N ILE A 120 -4.45 -8.31 -17.26
CA ILE A 120 -5.42 -7.29 -16.89
C ILE A 120 -5.72 -6.43 -18.12
N ILE A 121 -6.98 -6.08 -18.32
CA ILE A 121 -7.41 -5.18 -19.39
C ILE A 121 -8.16 -3.99 -18.81
N SER A 122 -7.87 -2.80 -19.29
CA SER A 122 -8.56 -1.57 -18.91
C SER A 122 -9.45 -1.02 -20.03
N ASP A 123 -10.40 -0.16 -19.67
CA ASP A 123 -11.20 0.59 -20.63
C ASP A 123 -10.32 1.38 -21.61
N ARG A 124 -9.21 1.96 -21.13
CA ARG A 124 -8.21 2.64 -21.96
C ARG A 124 -7.55 1.70 -22.98
N ASP A 125 -7.33 0.44 -22.64
CA ASP A 125 -6.73 -0.53 -23.55
C ASP A 125 -7.69 -0.87 -24.68
N LEU A 126 -8.99 -0.96 -24.36
CA LEU A 126 -10.05 -1.12 -25.35
C LEU A 126 -10.06 0.08 -26.34
N TRP A 127 -9.99 1.30 -25.83
CA TRP A 127 -10.01 2.51 -26.68
C TRP A 127 -8.80 2.66 -27.61
N GLN A 128 -7.60 2.23 -27.20
CA GLN A 128 -6.38 2.40 -27.99
C GLN A 128 -6.39 1.66 -29.33
N HIS A 129 -7.22 0.62 -29.44
CA HIS A 129 -7.30 -0.24 -30.62
C HIS A 129 -8.65 -0.19 -31.33
N HIS A 130 -9.54 0.69 -30.89
CA HIS A 130 -10.84 0.87 -31.48
C HIS A 130 -10.76 1.91 -32.61
N ASN A 131 -10.92 1.48 -33.86
CA ASN A 131 -11.15 2.43 -34.96
C ASN A 131 -12.55 3.02 -34.83
N LEU A 132 -12.66 4.35 -34.85
CA LEU A 132 -13.95 5.05 -34.81
C LEU A 132 -14.87 4.53 -35.93
N GLY A 133 -15.91 3.78 -35.54
CA GLY A 133 -16.92 3.22 -36.46
C GLY A 133 -16.96 1.69 -36.54
N GLU A 134 -15.98 0.98 -35.97
CA GLU A 134 -16.00 -0.49 -35.87
C GLU A 134 -16.74 -0.95 -34.60
N LEU A 135 -17.47 -2.07 -34.68
CA LEU A 135 -17.98 -2.74 -33.50
C LEU A 135 -16.81 -3.43 -32.77
N TRP A 136 -16.94 -3.60 -31.46
CA TRP A 136 -15.97 -4.39 -30.68
C TRP A 136 -15.85 -5.79 -31.25
N SER A 137 -14.63 -6.33 -31.30
CA SER A 137 -14.43 -7.71 -31.75
C SER A 137 -15.25 -8.67 -30.89
N THR A 138 -15.98 -9.56 -31.56
CA THR A 138 -16.75 -10.64 -30.96
C THR A 138 -15.98 -11.96 -30.96
N GLU A 139 -14.76 -11.98 -31.51
CA GLU A 139 -13.94 -13.18 -31.56
C GLU A 139 -13.52 -13.63 -30.15
N PRO A 140 -13.71 -14.91 -29.80
CA PRO A 140 -13.23 -15.48 -28.55
C PRO A 140 -11.71 -15.32 -28.41
N GLY A 141 -11.26 -14.98 -27.20
CA GLY A 141 -9.86 -14.77 -26.85
C GLY A 141 -9.27 -13.44 -27.32
N SER A 142 -10.04 -12.60 -28.02
CA SER A 142 -9.56 -11.29 -28.50
C SER A 142 -9.11 -10.36 -27.38
N VAL A 143 -9.61 -10.54 -26.14
CA VAL A 143 -9.17 -9.78 -24.97
C VAL A 143 -7.67 -9.94 -24.70
N MET A 144 -7.11 -11.13 -24.91
CA MET A 144 -5.70 -11.43 -24.59
C MET A 144 -4.69 -10.81 -25.55
N TRP A 145 -5.15 -10.30 -26.69
CA TRP A 145 -4.32 -9.53 -27.62
C TRP A 145 -4.14 -8.08 -27.15
N HIS A 146 -5.13 -7.54 -26.45
CA HIS A 146 -5.14 -6.15 -25.98
C HIS A 146 -4.83 -6.01 -24.48
N ALA A 147 -4.86 -7.11 -23.73
CA ALA A 147 -4.57 -7.12 -22.32
C ALA A 147 -3.06 -7.02 -22.00
N HIS A 148 -2.77 -6.40 -20.86
CA HIS A 148 -1.43 -6.40 -20.28
C HIS A 148 -1.18 -7.74 -19.60
N ARG A 149 -0.20 -8.49 -20.10
CA ARG A 149 0.18 -9.82 -19.59
C ARG A 149 1.10 -9.77 -18.38
N GLN A 150 1.87 -8.69 -18.22
CA GLN A 150 2.70 -8.47 -17.04
C GLN A 150 1.92 -7.65 -16.02
N VAL A 151 1.31 -8.35 -15.07
CA VAL A 151 0.43 -7.73 -14.09
C VAL A 151 1.19 -7.55 -12.78
N ILE A 152 1.31 -6.29 -12.36
CA ILE A 152 1.85 -5.97 -11.03
C ILE A 152 0.74 -6.23 -10.00
N THR A 153 1.04 -7.04 -9.00
CA THR A 153 0.09 -7.43 -7.95
C THR A 153 0.64 -7.11 -6.57
N THR A 154 -0.24 -7.04 -5.59
CA THR A 154 0.12 -6.75 -4.20
C THR A 154 -0.48 -7.76 -3.22
N HIS A 155 0.06 -7.79 -2.01
CA HIS A 155 -0.42 -8.64 -0.92
C HIS A 155 -1.47 -7.90 -0.08
N PRO A 156 -2.48 -8.57 0.52
CA PRO A 156 -3.49 -7.94 1.37
C PRO A 156 -2.90 -7.10 2.53
N ASP A 157 -1.75 -7.50 3.08
CA ASP A 157 -1.06 -6.74 4.14
C ASP A 157 -0.18 -5.58 3.65
N ALA A 158 -0.15 -5.29 2.34
CA ALA A 158 0.68 -4.22 1.80
C ALA A 158 0.20 -2.83 2.25
N ASP A 159 1.16 -1.94 2.52
CA ASP A 159 0.91 -0.56 2.93
C ASP A 159 0.38 0.30 1.78
N ILE A 160 -0.67 1.08 2.04
CA ILE A 160 -1.28 1.99 1.06
C ILE A 160 -0.29 2.95 0.38
N ARG A 161 0.72 3.44 1.11
CA ARG A 161 1.73 4.37 0.59
C ARG A 161 2.61 3.69 -0.44
N HIS A 162 2.94 2.43 -0.19
CA HIS A 162 3.71 1.61 -1.12
C HIS A 162 2.87 1.31 -2.38
N ILE A 163 1.58 0.99 -2.22
CA ILE A 163 0.65 0.82 -3.34
C ILE A 163 0.57 2.10 -4.19
N ALA A 164 0.42 3.26 -3.56
CA ALA A 164 0.40 4.55 -4.24
C ALA A 164 1.71 4.84 -5.00
N TRP A 165 2.86 4.56 -4.37
CA TRP A 165 4.17 4.71 -5.01
C TRP A 165 4.30 3.81 -6.24
N VAL A 166 3.91 2.53 -6.15
CA VAL A 166 3.93 1.60 -7.30
C VAL A 166 3.02 2.09 -8.42
N MET A 167 1.80 2.54 -8.11
CA MET A 167 0.89 3.09 -9.13
C MET A 167 1.47 4.33 -9.82
N GLY A 168 2.18 5.19 -9.08
CA GLY A 168 2.84 6.37 -9.62
C GLY A 168 4.06 6.04 -10.49
N GLU A 169 4.97 5.22 -9.96
CA GLU A 169 6.24 4.86 -10.59
C GLU A 169 6.02 4.03 -11.87
N TYR A 170 5.22 2.97 -11.78
CA TYR A 170 4.96 2.06 -12.89
C TYR A 170 3.76 2.47 -13.75
N LYS A 171 3.14 3.63 -13.45
CA LYS A 171 2.00 4.22 -14.19
C LYS A 171 0.79 3.28 -14.34
N VAL A 172 0.64 2.31 -13.44
CA VAL A 172 -0.48 1.36 -13.44
C VAL A 172 -1.72 1.95 -12.79
N GLY A 173 -2.89 1.64 -13.34
CA GLY A 173 -4.19 2.17 -12.89
C GLY A 173 -4.92 1.31 -11.87
N ALA A 174 -4.57 0.03 -11.82
CA ALA A 174 -5.13 -0.95 -10.92
C ALA A 174 -4.05 -1.98 -10.54
N LEU A 175 -4.18 -2.53 -9.34
CA LEU A 175 -3.33 -3.56 -8.78
C LEU A 175 -4.23 -4.67 -8.23
N PRO A 176 -4.21 -5.86 -8.82
CA PRO A 176 -4.83 -7.03 -8.23
C PRO A 176 -4.17 -7.38 -6.89
N VAL A 177 -4.98 -7.72 -5.90
CA VAL A 177 -4.56 -8.14 -4.57
C VAL A 177 -4.67 -9.65 -4.49
N MET A 178 -3.55 -10.32 -4.22
CA MET A 178 -3.47 -11.78 -4.19
C MET A 178 -2.91 -12.26 -2.85
N ASN A 179 -3.35 -13.45 -2.42
CA ASN A 179 -2.76 -14.12 -1.26
C ASN A 179 -1.52 -14.95 -1.66
N ASP A 180 -0.95 -15.67 -0.69
CA ASP A 180 0.21 -16.54 -0.92
C ASP A 180 -0.10 -17.73 -1.86
N ASP A 181 -1.37 -18.15 -1.91
CA ASP A 181 -1.90 -19.29 -2.68
C ASP A 181 -2.27 -18.96 -4.14
N ASP A 182 -1.89 -17.80 -4.69
CA ASP A 182 -2.33 -17.30 -6.02
C ASP A 182 -3.81 -16.95 -6.14
N ALA A 183 -4.57 -16.92 -5.05
CA ALA A 183 -5.98 -16.55 -5.13
C ALA A 183 -6.11 -15.03 -5.27
N LEU A 184 -6.88 -14.60 -6.27
CA LEU A 184 -7.25 -13.21 -6.46
C LEU A 184 -8.32 -12.81 -5.42
N LEU A 185 -7.92 -12.00 -4.45
CA LEU A 185 -8.79 -11.55 -3.35
C LEU A 185 -9.53 -10.26 -3.68
N GLY A 186 -8.88 -9.33 -4.37
CA GLY A 186 -9.39 -7.96 -4.53
C GLY A 186 -8.71 -7.23 -5.68
N VAL A 187 -9.19 -6.02 -5.97
CA VAL A 187 -8.51 -5.07 -6.85
C VAL A 187 -8.48 -3.71 -6.16
N ILE A 188 -7.33 -3.04 -6.24
CA ILE A 188 -7.16 -1.66 -5.79
C ILE A 188 -6.90 -0.80 -7.01
N THR A 189 -7.61 0.31 -7.13
CA THR A 189 -7.47 1.29 -8.20
C THR A 189 -7.02 2.63 -7.64
N ARG A 190 -6.59 3.54 -8.52
CA ARG A 190 -6.32 4.94 -8.14
C ARG A 190 -7.51 5.61 -7.46
N THR A 191 -8.74 5.25 -7.85
CA THR A 191 -9.95 5.80 -7.25
C THR A 191 -10.06 5.39 -5.78
N ASP A 192 -9.74 4.14 -5.44
CA ASP A 192 -9.79 3.65 -4.06
C ASP A 192 -8.80 4.39 -3.16
N LEU A 193 -7.60 4.66 -3.68
CA LEU A 193 -6.61 5.49 -2.98
C LEU A 193 -7.13 6.91 -2.73
N ILE A 194 -7.71 7.56 -3.75
CA ILE A 194 -8.24 8.92 -3.64
C ILE A 194 -9.42 8.97 -2.65
N VAL A 195 -10.36 8.03 -2.75
CA VAL A 195 -11.51 7.94 -1.86
C VAL A 195 -11.05 7.69 -0.42
N ARG A 196 -10.06 6.82 -0.21
CA ARG A 196 -9.51 6.57 1.12
C ARG A 196 -8.84 7.81 1.71
N LEU A 197 -8.07 8.55 0.91
CA LEU A 197 -7.42 9.79 1.32
C LEU A 197 -8.44 10.90 1.64
N ALA A 198 -9.56 10.95 0.91
CA ALA A 198 -10.60 11.95 1.12
C ALA A 198 -11.40 11.73 2.42
N ASN A 199 -11.53 10.47 2.88
CA ASN A 199 -12.47 10.13 3.95
C ASN A 199 -11.88 10.09 5.38
N GLN A 200 -10.56 9.88 5.61
CA GLN A 200 -9.97 9.80 6.98
C GLN A 200 -8.43 9.99 7.07
N PRO A 201 -7.92 10.65 8.14
CA PRO A 201 -7.91 12.10 8.37
C PRO A 201 -6.77 12.81 7.62
N ALA A 202 -6.68 14.15 7.77
CA ALA A 202 -5.88 15.08 6.97
C ALA A 202 -4.47 14.56 6.63
N LEU A 203 -4.11 14.63 5.34
CA LEU A 203 -2.72 14.55 4.93
C LEU A 203 -1.93 15.61 5.71
N GLU A 204 -1.22 15.20 6.76
CA GLU A 204 -0.14 16.02 7.33
C GLU A 204 0.99 16.03 6.29
N LEU A 205 0.85 16.91 5.31
CA LEU A 205 1.92 17.28 4.40
C LEU A 205 2.92 18.13 5.19
N TYR A 206 3.61 17.53 6.15
CA TYR A 206 4.71 18.09 6.96
C TYR A 206 4.44 19.47 7.59
N ALA A 207 4.39 19.53 8.93
CA ALA A 207 4.62 20.76 9.69
C ALA A 207 6.13 21.01 9.90
#